data_AF-K8GRD9-F1
#
_entry.id   AF-K8GRD9-F1
#
_cell.length_a   1.000
_cell.length_b   1.000
_cell.length_c   1.000
_cell.angle_alpha   90.00
_cell.angle_beta   90.00
_cell.angle_gamma   90.00
#
_symmetry.space_group_name_H-M   'P 1'
#
loop_
_entity.id
_entity.type
_entity.pdbx_description
1 polymer ?
#
loop_
_entity_poly.entity_id
_entity_poly.type
_entity_poly.pdbx_seq_one_letter_code
_entity_poly.pdbx_strand_id
1 'polypeptide(L)'
;MITIRKLFVKWEPKLLSPKDFAKQTGEELDRERLISFDRQEWCYLMCNAVAEVVCPLYKNTSILQYLSSGWIDGIESDSGEDYLKEIALDRLVELRVVLQKFNVNLSNYDQLLADLNPVSLFP
;
A
#
# COMPACT_ATOMS: atom_id res chain seq x y z
N MET A 1 20.45 -16.63 0.99
CA MET A 1 19.76 -15.76 0.01
C MET A 1 18.38 -15.43 0.54
N ILE A 2 17.98 -14.16 0.52
CA ILE A 2 16.62 -13.75 0.93
C ILE A 2 15.65 -14.07 -0.21
N THR A 3 14.49 -14.64 0.10
CA THR A 3 13.49 -15.02 -0.91
C THR A 3 12.12 -14.46 -0.59
N ILE A 4 11.32 -14.13 -1.61
CA ILE A 4 9.95 -13.66 -1.42
C ILE A 4 9.03 -14.85 -1.20
N ARG A 5 8.23 -14.79 -0.13
CA ARG A 5 7.16 -15.75 0.16
C ARG A 5 5.80 -15.26 -0.35
N LYS A 6 5.52 -13.96 -0.21
CA LYS A 6 4.23 -13.36 -0.59
C LYS A 6 4.38 -11.88 -0.94
N LEU A 7 3.56 -11.41 -1.87
CA LEU A 7 3.32 -9.99 -2.16
C LEU A 7 1.88 -9.63 -1.80
N PHE A 8 1.64 -8.40 -1.36
CA PHE A 8 0.29 -7.85 -1.16
C PHE A 8 0.32 -6.32 -1.11
N VAL A 9 -0.81 -5.71 -1.41
CA VAL A 9 -1.03 -4.27 -1.27
C VAL A 9 -1.93 -4.05 -0.05
N LYS A 10 -1.58 -3.06 0.77
CA LYS A 10 -2.37 -2.64 1.91
C LYS A 10 -3.02 -1.31 1.62
N TRP A 11 -4.31 -1.24 1.87
CA TRP A 11 -5.10 -0.02 1.87
C TRP A 11 -5.62 0.23 3.28
N GLU A 12 -5.39 1.42 3.80
CA GLU A 12 -5.81 1.81 5.15
C GLU A 12 -6.44 3.20 5.11
N PRO A 13 -7.57 3.44 5.80
CA PRO A 13 -8.11 4.79 5.93
C PRO A 13 -7.14 5.65 6.74
N LYS A 14 -6.84 6.84 6.23
CA LYS A 14 -6.07 7.85 6.93
C LYS A 14 -6.94 8.43 8.04
N LEU A 15 -6.53 8.17 9.29
CA LEU A 15 -7.13 8.81 10.45
C LEU A 15 -6.66 10.26 10.52
N LEU A 16 -7.53 11.19 10.14
CA LEU A 16 -7.31 12.63 10.28
C LEU A 16 -8.16 13.16 11.44
N SER A 17 -7.59 14.09 12.20
CA SER A 17 -8.42 14.94 13.05
C SER A 17 -9.22 15.92 12.17
N PRO A 18 -10.41 16.38 12.59
CA PRO A 18 -11.18 17.37 11.83
C PRO A 18 -10.40 18.64 11.49
N LYS A 19 -9.46 19.04 12.35
CA LYS A 19 -8.59 20.22 12.12
C LYS A 19 -7.56 19.97 11.03
N ASP A 20 -6.99 18.78 10.99
CA ASP A 20 -6.01 18.39 9.95
C ASP A 20 -6.70 18.21 8.61
N PHE A 21 -7.94 17.69 8.62
CA PHE A 21 -8.78 17.60 7.42
C PHE A 21 -9.05 18.97 6.80
N ALA A 22 -9.59 19.91 7.60
CA ALA A 22 -9.88 21.28 7.12
C ALA A 22 -8.64 22.02 6.58
N LYS A 23 -7.46 21.74 7.15
CA LYS A 23 -6.18 22.28 6.67
C LYS A 23 -5.75 21.66 5.34
N GLN A 24 -6.06 20.39 5.11
CA GLN A 24 -5.64 19.64 3.93
C GLN A 24 -6.55 19.90 2.72
N THR A 25 -7.85 20.16 2.94
CA THR A 25 -8.83 20.45 1.87
C THR A 25 -8.88 21.93 1.48
N GLY A 26 -8.32 22.83 2.28
CA GLY A 26 -8.57 24.27 2.18
C GLY A 26 -9.95 24.63 2.76
N GLU A 27 -10.09 25.87 3.23
CA GLU A 27 -11.27 26.32 4.01
C GLU A 27 -12.59 26.36 3.21
N GLU A 28 -12.54 26.13 1.90
CA GLU A 28 -13.67 26.39 0.98
C GLU A 28 -14.14 25.16 0.18
N LEU A 29 -13.39 24.04 0.20
CA LEU A 29 -13.80 22.82 -0.49
C LEU A 29 -14.63 21.89 0.40
N ASP A 30 -15.90 21.87 0.02
CA ASP A 30 -16.86 20.78 0.10
C ASP A 30 -17.33 20.37 1.50
N ARG A 31 -18.22 21.21 2.05
CA ARG A 31 -19.02 20.92 3.24
C ARG A 31 -19.64 19.52 3.19
N GLU A 32 -19.99 19.02 2.00
CA GLU A 32 -20.52 17.66 1.82
C GLU A 32 -19.47 16.60 2.15
N ARG A 33 -18.23 16.73 1.66
CA ARG A 33 -17.12 15.84 2.03
C ARG A 33 -16.77 15.92 3.52
N LEU A 34 -16.88 17.10 4.14
CA LEU A 34 -16.68 17.23 5.59
C LEU A 34 -17.78 16.52 6.39
N ILE A 35 -19.03 16.59 5.92
CA ILE A 35 -20.17 15.86 6.50
C ILE A 35 -20.01 14.34 6.27
N SER A 36 -19.64 13.91 5.06
CA SER A 36 -19.42 12.50 4.74
C SER A 36 -18.21 11.92 5.45
N PHE A 37 -17.15 12.71 5.68
CA PHE A 37 -16.02 12.31 6.52
C PHE A 37 -16.45 12.11 7.98
N ASP A 38 -17.24 13.02 8.55
CA ASP A 38 -17.80 12.87 9.91
C ASP A 38 -18.72 11.64 10.01
N ARG A 39 -19.45 11.32 8.94
CA ARG A 39 -20.29 10.12 8.81
C ARG A 39 -19.53 8.84 8.46
N GLN A 40 -18.21 8.90 8.22
CA GLN A 40 -17.37 7.78 7.76
C GLN A 40 -17.80 7.19 6.39
N GLU A 41 -18.48 7.99 5.57
CA GLU A 41 -18.91 7.63 4.21
C GLU A 41 -17.82 7.94 3.16
N TRP A 42 -16.86 8.80 3.52
CA TRP A 42 -15.74 9.20 2.67
C TRP A 42 -14.48 9.37 3.53
N CYS A 43 -13.32 8.96 3.02
CA CYS A 43 -12.05 9.20 3.70
C CYS A 43 -10.88 9.34 2.72
N TYR A 44 -9.76 9.86 3.21
CA TYR A 44 -8.49 9.64 2.55
C TYR A 44 -8.00 8.22 2.83
N LEU A 45 -7.45 7.57 1.83
CA LEU A 45 -6.81 6.28 1.88
C LEU A 45 -5.29 6.45 1.85
N MET A 46 -4.62 5.49 2.46
CA MET A 46 -3.19 5.26 2.36
C MET A 46 -2.95 3.95 1.64
N CYS A 47 -1.90 3.89 0.81
CA CYS A 47 -1.54 2.70 0.05
C CYS A 47 -0.08 2.31 0.27
N ASN A 48 0.19 1.02 0.40
CA ASN A 48 1.54 0.48 0.58
C ASN A 48 1.65 -0.93 0.01
N ALA A 49 2.64 -1.17 -0.84
CA ALA A 49 2.97 -2.52 -1.30
C ALA A 49 3.99 -3.17 -0.34
N VAL A 50 3.73 -4.43 0.01
CA VAL A 50 4.53 -5.16 1.00
C VAL A 50 4.91 -6.54 0.47
N ALA A 51 6.15 -6.93 0.72
CA ALA A 51 6.64 -8.28 0.54
C ALA A 51 6.89 -8.94 1.89
N GLU A 52 6.38 -10.14 2.05
CA GLU A 52 6.81 -11.06 3.09
C GLU A 52 8.03 -11.83 2.57
N VAL A 53 9.17 -11.68 3.24
CA VAL A 53 10.44 -12.26 2.83
C VAL A 53 10.98 -13.22 3.89
N VAL A 54 11.65 -14.26 3.42
CA VAL A 54 12.35 -15.23 4.26
C VAL A 54 13.84 -14.91 4.23
N CYS A 55 14.36 -14.48 5.38
CA CYS A 55 15.76 -14.15 5.57
C CYS A 55 16.47 -15.32 6.25
N PRO A 56 17.43 -15.98 5.60
CA PRO A 56 18.21 -17.03 6.25
C PRO A 56 19.11 -16.44 7.33
N LEU A 57 19.19 -17.13 8.45
CA LEU A 57 20.06 -16.82 9.58
C LEU A 57 21.13 -17.92 9.71
N TYR A 58 21.53 -18.27 10.93
CA TYR A 58 22.54 -19.29 11.21
C TYR A 58 21.95 -20.70 11.24
N LYS A 59 22.69 -21.70 10.74
CA LYS A 59 22.37 -23.15 10.82
C LYS A 59 20.89 -23.50 10.56
N ASN A 60 20.48 -23.49 9.28
CA ASN A 60 19.15 -23.89 8.81
C ASN A 60 17.97 -23.15 9.47
N THR A 61 18.21 -22.03 10.14
CA THR A 61 17.14 -21.16 10.65
C THR A 61 16.88 -20.01 9.69
N SER A 62 15.66 -19.50 9.71
CA SER A 62 15.24 -18.34 8.94
C SER A 62 14.26 -17.51 9.74
N ILE A 63 14.24 -16.21 9.48
CA ILE A 63 13.25 -15.29 10.01
C ILE A 63 12.35 -14.78 8.88
N LEU A 64 11.09 -14.59 9.21
CA LEU A 64 10.13 -13.91 8.37
C LEU A 64 10.23 -12.40 8.62
N GLN A 65 10.39 -11.60 7.57
CA GLN A 65 10.39 -10.14 7.66
C GLN A 65 9.46 -9.54 6.62
N TYR A 66 9.10 -8.27 6.81
CA TYR A 66 8.33 -7.49 5.87
C TYR A 66 9.17 -6.35 5.33
N LEU A 67 9.21 -6.21 4.01
CA LEU A 67 9.79 -5.06 3.32
C LEU A 67 8.66 -4.34 2.59
N SER A 68 8.68 -3.00 2.59
CA SER A 68 7.59 -2.20 2.04
C SER A 68 8.10 -1.13 1.07
N SER A 69 7.26 -0.73 0.11
CA SER A 69 7.48 0.47 -0.72
C SER A 69 7.53 1.74 0.11
N GLY A 70 6.85 1.74 1.27
CA GLY A 70 6.53 2.95 2.02
C GLY A 70 5.10 3.38 1.72
N TRP A 71 4.50 4.07 2.68
CA TRP A 71 3.13 4.56 2.56
C TRP A 71 3.09 5.82 1.70
N ILE A 72 2.07 5.91 0.85
CA ILE A 72 1.56 7.17 0.31
C ILE A 72 0.18 7.43 0.88
N ASP A 73 -0.21 8.69 0.88
CA ASP A 73 -1.48 9.16 1.41
C ASP A 73 -2.15 10.18 0.46
N GLY A 74 -3.31 10.69 0.87
CA GLY A 74 -4.05 11.71 0.11
C GLY A 74 -4.88 11.15 -1.04
N ILE A 75 -5.12 9.84 -1.06
CA ILE A 75 -5.94 9.18 -2.08
C ILE A 75 -7.40 9.27 -1.63
N GLU A 76 -8.32 9.76 -2.46
CA GLU A 76 -9.73 9.88 -2.07
C GLU A 76 -10.43 8.51 -2.20
N SER A 77 -11.22 8.08 -1.21
CA SER A 77 -11.87 6.77 -1.21
C SER A 77 -12.94 6.59 -2.30
N ASP A 78 -13.44 7.69 -2.85
CA ASP A 78 -14.37 7.76 -3.98
C ASP A 78 -13.66 7.83 -5.35
N SER A 79 -12.33 7.71 -5.38
CA SER A 79 -11.59 7.64 -6.64
C SER A 79 -11.98 6.40 -7.45
N GLY A 80 -11.98 6.51 -8.77
CA GLY A 80 -12.33 5.41 -9.67
C GLY A 80 -11.37 4.21 -9.54
N GLU A 81 -11.89 2.99 -9.75
CA GLU A 81 -11.13 1.75 -9.60
C GLU A 81 -9.83 1.72 -10.43
N ASP A 82 -9.86 2.26 -11.65
CA ASP A 82 -8.68 2.25 -12.54
C ASP A 82 -7.53 3.07 -11.95
N TYR A 83 -7.84 4.20 -11.31
CA TYR A 83 -6.87 5.02 -10.61
C TYR A 83 -6.30 4.31 -9.38
N LEU A 84 -7.15 3.65 -8.58
CA LEU A 84 -6.70 2.87 -7.42
C LEU A 84 -5.79 1.71 -7.84
N LYS A 85 -6.11 1.04 -8.97
CA LYS A 85 -5.28 -0.01 -9.56
C LYS A 85 -3.93 0.52 -10.02
N GLU A 86 -3.89 1.67 -10.69
CA GLU A 86 -2.65 2.33 -11.11
C GLU A 86 -1.75 2.62 -9.91
N ILE A 87 -2.31 3.20 -8.84
CA ILE A 87 -1.57 3.46 -7.60
C ILE A 87 -0.98 2.17 -7.02
N ALA A 88 -1.77 1.10 -6.93
CA ALA A 88 -1.33 -0.17 -6.38
C ALA A 88 -0.16 -0.77 -7.19
N LEU A 89 -0.23 -0.68 -8.52
CA LEU A 89 0.83 -1.13 -9.42
C LEU A 89 2.10 -0.29 -9.27
N ASP A 90 1.98 1.03 -9.17
CA ASP A 90 3.11 1.91 -8.90
C ASP A 90 3.80 1.57 -7.58
N ARG A 91 3.01 1.29 -6.51
CA ARG A 91 3.57 0.85 -5.23
C ARG A 91 4.32 -0.47 -5.37
N LEU A 92 3.82 -1.43 -6.15
CA LEU A 92 4.50 -2.70 -6.41
C LEU A 92 5.81 -2.51 -7.17
N VAL A 93 5.85 -1.60 -8.15
CA VAL A 93 7.07 -1.22 -8.87
C VAL A 93 8.11 -0.64 -7.89
N GLU A 94 7.71 0.28 -7.01
CA GLU A 94 8.59 0.83 -5.98
C GLU A 94 9.09 -0.25 -5.00
N LEU A 95 8.21 -1.16 -4.56
CA LEU A 95 8.59 -2.30 -3.73
C LEU A 95 9.66 -3.16 -4.42
N ARG A 96 9.55 -3.40 -5.73
CA ARG A 96 10.57 -4.16 -6.48
C ARG A 96 11.94 -3.49 -6.35
N VAL A 97 12.02 -2.16 -6.46
CA VAL A 97 13.26 -1.39 -6.27
C VAL A 97 13.80 -1.55 -4.84
N VAL A 98 12.94 -1.50 -3.82
CA VAL A 98 13.34 -1.76 -2.42
C VAL A 98 13.93 -3.16 -2.29
N LEU A 99 13.23 -4.20 -2.78
CA LEU A 99 13.69 -5.58 -2.70
C LEU A 99 15.05 -5.80 -3.39
N GLN A 100 15.29 -5.13 -4.53
CA GLN A 100 16.60 -5.13 -5.20
C GLN A 100 17.69 -4.56 -4.29
N LYS A 101 17.44 -3.42 -3.64
CA LYS A 101 18.41 -2.79 -2.72
C LYS A 101 18.77 -3.67 -1.51
N PHE A 102 17.84 -4.52 -1.07
CA PHE A 102 18.07 -5.49 0.01
C PHE A 102 18.62 -6.83 -0.47
N ASN A 103 19.01 -6.95 -1.75
CA ASN A 103 19.52 -8.19 -2.35
C ASN A 103 18.57 -9.39 -2.19
N VAL A 104 17.26 -9.14 -2.29
CA VAL A 104 16.24 -10.19 -2.31
C VAL A 104 16.23 -10.88 -3.67
N ASN A 105 16.12 -12.21 -3.70
CA ASN A 105 15.92 -12.95 -4.93
C ASN A 105 14.53 -12.67 -5.52
N LEU A 106 14.51 -12.13 -6.73
CA LEU A 106 13.30 -11.74 -7.45
C LEU A 106 12.84 -12.76 -8.50
N SER A 107 13.45 -13.95 -8.57
CA SER A 107 13.14 -14.93 -9.61
C SER A 107 11.67 -15.36 -9.64
N ASN A 108 10.95 -15.24 -8.52
CA ASN A 108 9.51 -15.52 -8.42
C ASN A 108 8.63 -14.26 -8.34
N TYR A 109 9.20 -13.05 -8.46
CA TYR A 109 8.45 -11.81 -8.27
C TYR A 109 7.30 -11.68 -9.27
N ASP A 110 7.57 -11.87 -10.56
CA ASP A 110 6.55 -11.69 -11.61
C ASP A 110 5.44 -12.76 -11.53
N GLN A 111 5.77 -13.97 -11.08
CA GLN A 111 4.77 -15.01 -10.79
C GLN A 111 3.89 -14.60 -9.60
N LEU A 112 4.48 -14.15 -8.50
CA LEU A 112 3.72 -13.68 -7.33
C LEU A 112 2.87 -12.45 -7.65
N LEU A 113 3.32 -11.61 -8.58
CA LEU A 113 2.56 -10.47 -9.10
C LEU A 113 1.36 -10.93 -9.93
N ALA A 114 1.52 -11.95 -10.76
CA ALA A 114 0.39 -12.53 -11.51
C ALA A 114 -0.62 -13.24 -10.60
N ASP A 115 -0.16 -13.82 -9.50
CA ASP A 115 -0.99 -14.53 -8.51
C ASP A 115 -1.71 -13.57 -7.53
N LEU A 116 -1.38 -12.27 -7.56
CA LEU A 116 -2.09 -11.27 -6.77
C LEU A 116 -3.53 -11.15 -7.27
N ASN A 117 -4.48 -11.49 -6.39
CA ASN A 117 -5.90 -11.37 -6.69
C ASN A 117 -6.20 -9.89 -7.00
N PRO A 118 -6.87 -9.56 -8.13
CA PRO A 118 -7.28 -8.19 -8.43
C PRO A 118 -8.03 -7.52 -7.27
N VAL A 119 -8.84 -8.28 -6.54
CA VAL A 119 -9.58 -7.80 -5.35
C VAL A 119 -8.64 -7.36 -4.22
N SER A 120 -7.43 -7.92 -4.13
CA SER A 120 -6.42 -7.50 -3.15
C SER A 120 -5.63 -6.25 -3.55
N LEU A 121 -5.90 -5.69 -4.74
CA LEU A 121 -5.29 -4.45 -5.21
C LEU A 121 -6.12 -3.21 -4.84
N PHE A 122 -7.33 -3.35 -4.31
CA PHE A 122 -8.19 -2.25 -3.91
C PHE A 122 -8.90 -2.53 -2.57
N PRO A 123 -9.27 -1.48 -1.81
CA PRO A 123 -9.94 -1.60 -0.51
C PRO A 123 -11.38 -2.12 -0.59
#